data_AF-A0A9E5KW96-F1
#
_entry.id   AF-A0A9E5KW96-F1
#
_cell.length_a   1.000
_cell.length_b   1.000
_cell.length_c   1.000
_cell.angle_alpha   90.00
_cell.angle_beta   90.00
_cell.angle_gamma   90.00
#
_symmetry.space_group_name_H-M   'P 1'
#
loop_
_entity.id
_entity.type
_entity.pdbx_description
1 polymer ?
#
loop_
_entity_poly.entity_id
_entity_poly.type
_entity_poly.pdbx_seq_one_letter_code
_entity_poly.pdbx_strand_id
1 'polypeptide(L)'
;MKIVSKITGQRISPELVMRHIKNERLSGNDTIHTFLFYDLDVVGISEKLQRCQGRMICCNPCTELWFLLHEKEQHAFLTTEACIQTLKNEPVWEDYKKGSLSEIQKHRLWEHRELACARAKTLNDFENPCASLYHLIELLSEQNTEV
;
A
#
# COMPACT_ATOMS: atom_id res chain seq x y z
N MET A 1 5.82 13.73 -13.78
CA MET A 1 4.89 13.07 -12.83
C MET A 1 5.01 13.70 -11.45
N LYS A 2 3.90 13.94 -10.74
CA LYS A 2 3.86 14.46 -9.37
C LYS A 2 3.06 13.50 -8.50
N ILE A 3 3.59 13.10 -7.34
CA ILE A 3 2.85 12.30 -6.35
C ILE A 3 2.40 13.22 -5.23
N VAL A 4 1.12 13.18 -4.88
CA VAL A 4 0.53 13.95 -3.78
C VAL A 4 -0.15 12.99 -2.82
N SER A 5 0.25 13.03 -1.55
CA SER A 5 -0.34 12.19 -0.51
C SER A 5 -1.26 13.00 0.41
N LYS A 6 -2.31 12.35 0.89
CA LYS A 6 -3.23 12.92 1.89
C LYS A 6 -3.63 11.86 2.90
N ILE A 7 -3.31 12.11 4.17
CA ILE A 7 -3.75 11.27 5.29
C ILE A 7 -5.15 11.69 5.71
N THR A 8 -6.12 10.77 5.65
CA THR A 8 -7.50 11.03 6.08
C THR A 8 -7.95 10.19 7.29
N GLY A 9 -7.23 9.11 7.58
CA GLY A 9 -7.63 8.13 8.60
C GLY A 9 -9.01 7.54 8.28
N GLN A 10 -9.84 7.33 9.31
CA GLN A 10 -11.16 6.72 9.14
C GLN A 10 -12.24 7.66 8.57
N ARG A 11 -11.88 8.92 8.29
CA ARG A 11 -12.80 9.96 7.80
C ARG A 11 -12.99 9.93 6.27
N ILE A 12 -12.40 8.96 5.58
CA ILE A 12 -12.53 8.83 4.12
C ILE A 12 -14.01 8.81 3.68
N SER A 13 -14.30 9.58 2.63
CA SER A 13 -15.63 9.67 2.00
C SER A 13 -15.50 10.01 0.52
N PRO A 14 -16.53 9.75 -0.30
CA PRO A 14 -16.52 10.10 -1.72
C PRO A 14 -16.31 11.60 -1.95
N GLU A 15 -16.93 12.46 -1.15
CA GLU A 15 -16.82 13.92 -1.27
C GLU A 15 -15.40 14.40 -0.96
N LEU A 16 -14.74 13.79 0.03
CA LEU A 16 -13.35 14.09 0.37
C LEU A 16 -12.41 13.77 -0.78
N VAL A 17 -12.57 12.59 -1.39
CA VAL A 17 -11.75 12.13 -2.51
C VAL A 17 -11.97 13.01 -3.74
N MET A 18 -13.23 13.23 -4.13
CA MET A 18 -13.59 14.07 -5.28
C MET A 18 -13.07 15.50 -5.13
N ARG A 19 -13.21 16.08 -3.94
CA ARG A 19 -12.67 17.41 -3.64
C ARG A 19 -11.15 17.45 -3.76
N HIS A 20 -10.45 16.43 -3.28
CA HIS A 20 -8.99 16.38 -3.40
C HIS A 20 -8.55 16.25 -4.86
N ILE A 21 -9.16 15.36 -5.64
CA ILE A 21 -8.91 15.20 -7.08
C ILE A 21 -9.11 16.54 -7.80
N LYS A 22 -10.21 17.24 -7.53
CA LYS A 22 -10.51 18.54 -8.13
C LYS A 22 -9.46 19.60 -7.80
N ASN A 23 -8.98 19.62 -6.55
CA ASN A 23 -7.99 20.62 -6.10
C ASN A 23 -6.59 20.36 -6.68
N GLU A 24 -6.22 19.11 -6.95
CA GLU A 24 -4.92 18.77 -7.54
C GLU A 24 -4.91 18.88 -9.08
N ARG A 25 -6.09 18.95 -9.72
CA ARG A 25 -6.20 19.19 -11.16
C ARG A 25 -5.84 20.64 -11.48
N LEU A 26 -4.71 20.84 -12.15
CA LEU A 26 -4.22 22.16 -12.56
C LEU A 26 -4.78 22.55 -13.93
N SER A 27 -4.92 21.59 -14.83
CA SER A 27 -5.47 21.77 -16.17
C SER A 27 -6.54 20.73 -16.50
N GLY A 28 -7.41 21.03 -17.48
CA GLY A 28 -8.42 20.09 -17.96
C GLY A 28 -7.85 18.81 -18.59
N ASN A 29 -6.59 18.85 -19.01
CA ASN A 29 -5.90 17.75 -19.68
C ASN A 29 -5.08 16.87 -18.71
N ASP A 30 -5.07 17.19 -17.41
CA ASP A 30 -4.29 16.43 -16.43
C ASP A 30 -4.92 15.05 -16.19
N THR A 31 -4.12 13.99 -16.42
CA THR A 31 -4.46 12.64 -16.00
C THR A 31 -4.17 12.47 -14.51
N ILE A 32 -5.21 12.12 -13.74
CA ILE A 32 -5.10 11.89 -12.29
C ILE A 32 -5.36 10.42 -11.99
N HIS A 33 -4.34 9.72 -11.53
CA HIS A 33 -4.46 8.39 -10.96
C HIS A 33 -4.68 8.50 -9.45
N THR A 34 -5.85 8.09 -8.97
CA THR A 34 -6.19 8.12 -7.54
C THR A 34 -6.02 6.74 -6.95
N PHE A 35 -5.27 6.66 -5.85
CA PHE A 35 -5.04 5.45 -5.09
C PHE A 35 -5.53 5.61 -3.65
N LEU A 36 -6.16 4.56 -3.11
CA LEU A 36 -6.69 4.51 -1.75
C LEU A 36 -5.90 3.46 -0.96
N PHE A 37 -4.99 3.92 -0.08
CA PHE A 37 -4.12 3.06 0.70
C PHE A 37 -4.58 2.94 2.16
N TYR A 38 -5.01 1.73 2.54
CA TYR A 38 -5.55 1.43 3.86
C TYR A 38 -5.24 0.00 4.28
N ASP A 39 -5.13 -0.22 5.59
CA ASP A 39 -5.22 -1.54 6.20
C ASP A 39 -6.68 -2.00 6.20
N LEU A 40 -6.92 -3.30 5.94
CA LEU A 40 -8.28 -3.88 5.90
C LEU A 40 -8.72 -4.49 7.24
N ASP A 41 -7.90 -4.42 8.29
CA ASP A 41 -8.24 -4.89 9.64
C ASP A 41 -9.22 -3.96 10.38
N VAL A 42 -9.51 -2.77 9.86
CA VAL A 42 -10.46 -1.82 10.45
C VAL A 42 -11.88 -2.05 9.93
N VAL A 43 -12.79 -2.42 10.83
CA VAL A 43 -14.21 -2.64 10.50
C VAL A 43 -14.85 -1.41 9.82
N GLY A 44 -15.57 -1.66 8.72
CA GLY A 44 -16.31 -0.63 7.99
C GLY A 44 -15.45 0.26 7.08
N ILE A 45 -14.12 0.14 7.08
CA ILE A 45 -13.28 0.90 6.14
C ILE A 45 -13.51 0.43 4.70
N SER A 46 -13.58 -0.88 4.47
CA SER A 46 -13.78 -1.49 3.14
C SER A 46 -15.04 -0.94 2.45
N GLU A 47 -16.16 -0.89 3.17
CA GLU A 47 -17.43 -0.35 2.64
C GLU A 47 -17.33 1.14 2.25
N LYS A 48 -16.56 1.94 2.99
CA LYS A 48 -16.31 3.34 2.65
C LYS A 48 -15.44 3.47 1.40
N LEU A 49 -14.39 2.64 1.29
CA LEU A 49 -13.47 2.66 0.16
C LEU A 49 -14.17 2.27 -1.14
N GLN A 50 -15.04 1.27 -1.12
CA GLN A 50 -15.83 0.85 -2.28
C GLN A 50 -16.72 1.95 -2.87
N ARG A 51 -17.09 2.96 -2.07
CA ARG A 51 -17.88 4.12 -2.53
C ARG A 51 -17.04 5.25 -3.11
N CYS A 52 -15.71 5.20 -2.93
CA CYS A 52 -14.80 6.27 -3.33
C CYS A 52 -14.25 6.03 -4.75
N GLN A 53 -14.04 7.11 -5.50
CA GLN A 53 -13.34 7.02 -6.79
C GLN A 53 -11.84 6.79 -6.55
N GLY A 54 -11.31 5.68 -7.04
CA GLY A 54 -9.87 5.41 -7.01
C GLY A 54 -9.58 3.92 -6.96
N ARG A 55 -8.33 3.56 -7.23
CA ARG A 55 -7.86 2.19 -7.11
C ARG A 55 -7.52 1.90 -5.65
N MET A 56 -8.14 0.89 -5.07
CA MET A 56 -7.75 0.40 -3.74
C MET A 56 -6.39 -0.30 -3.85
N ILE A 57 -5.46 0.07 -2.96
CA ILE A 57 -4.12 -0.54 -2.84
C ILE A 57 -3.91 -0.98 -1.40
N CYS A 58 -4.83 -1.79 -0.89
CA CYS A 58 -4.94 -2.14 0.52
C CYS A 58 -4.04 -3.32 0.92
N CYS A 59 -3.80 -3.45 2.23
CA CYS A 59 -3.12 -4.59 2.83
C CYS A 59 -4.02 -5.26 3.90
N ASN A 60 -4.02 -6.59 3.95
CA ASN A 60 -4.75 -7.39 4.94
C ASN A 60 -3.81 -8.46 5.51
N PRO A 61 -3.46 -8.42 6.80
CA PRO A 61 -4.08 -7.61 7.85
C PRO A 61 -3.67 -6.13 7.86
N CYS A 62 -2.41 -5.82 7.56
CA CYS A 62 -1.85 -4.48 7.71
C CYS A 62 -0.72 -4.21 6.71
N THR A 63 -0.30 -2.95 6.60
CA THR A 63 0.81 -2.51 5.75
C THR A 63 2.11 -3.28 5.99
N GLU A 64 2.36 -3.75 7.22
CA GLU A 64 3.55 -4.55 7.52
C GLU A 64 3.59 -5.89 6.76
N LEU A 65 2.45 -6.40 6.27
CA LEU A 65 2.43 -7.53 5.34
C LEU A 65 3.18 -7.21 4.06
N TRP A 66 3.02 -5.99 3.52
CA TRP A 66 3.77 -5.56 2.34
C TRP A 66 5.27 -5.61 2.60
N PHE A 67 5.73 -5.20 3.79
CA PHE A 67 7.15 -5.31 4.17
C PHE A 67 7.59 -6.76 4.27
N LEU A 68 6.78 -7.63 4.87
CA LEU A 68 7.09 -9.06 5.00
C LEU A 68 7.27 -9.74 3.64
N LEU A 69 6.48 -9.35 2.64
CA LEU A 69 6.59 -9.87 1.27
C LEU A 69 7.93 -9.54 0.59
N HIS A 70 8.72 -8.57 1.09
CA HIS A 70 10.08 -8.32 0.58
C HIS A 70 11.08 -9.37 1.04
N GLU A 71 10.83 -9.99 2.18
CA GLU A 71 11.73 -10.98 2.77
C GLU A 71 11.31 -12.39 2.36
N LYS A 72 10.01 -12.73 2.45
CA LYS A 72 9.52 -14.08 2.18
C LYS A 72 8.11 -14.14 1.58
N GLU A 73 7.74 -15.33 1.10
CA GLU A 73 6.35 -15.63 0.76
C GLU A 73 5.49 -15.73 2.02
N GLN A 74 4.25 -15.25 1.93
CA GLN A 74 3.31 -15.29 3.03
C GLN A 74 1.90 -15.57 2.50
N HIS A 75 1.45 -16.82 2.68
CA HIS A 75 0.11 -17.28 2.28
C HIS A 75 -0.78 -17.64 3.48
N ALA A 76 -0.17 -17.90 4.64
CA ALA A 76 -0.93 -18.22 5.84
C ALA A 76 -1.60 -16.96 6.38
N PHE A 77 -2.80 -17.15 6.92
CA PHE A 77 -3.53 -16.12 7.67
C PHE A 77 -2.65 -15.54 8.79
N LEU A 78 -2.66 -14.22 8.96
CA LEU A 78 -1.93 -13.53 10.03
C LEU A 78 -2.79 -12.43 10.67
N THR A 79 -2.62 -12.22 11.97
CA THR A 79 -3.04 -10.96 12.61
C THR A 79 -1.98 -9.87 12.42
N THR A 80 -2.33 -8.61 12.67
CA THR A 80 -1.39 -7.49 12.64
C THR A 80 -0.21 -7.71 13.60
N GLU A 81 -0.45 -8.22 14.80
CA GLU A 81 0.59 -8.54 15.79
C GLU A 81 1.51 -9.65 15.28
N ALA A 82 0.93 -10.74 14.75
CA ALA A 82 1.70 -11.85 14.21
C ALA A 82 2.55 -11.42 13.01
N CYS A 83 2.02 -10.54 12.16
CA CYS A 83 2.75 -9.97 11.03
C CYS A 83 3.98 -9.18 11.49
N ILE A 84 3.82 -8.28 12.48
CA ILE A 84 4.92 -7.48 13.02
C ILE A 84 5.96 -8.36 13.71
N GLN A 85 5.54 -9.34 14.52
CA GLN A 85 6.48 -10.26 15.19
C GLN A 85 7.26 -11.08 14.17
N THR A 86 6.59 -11.55 13.12
CA THR A 86 7.24 -12.31 12.04
C THR A 86 8.24 -11.45 11.28
N LEU A 87 7.89 -10.20 10.97
CA LEU A 87 8.78 -9.25 10.31
C LEU A 87 10.05 -9.01 11.14
N LYS A 88 9.90 -8.81 12.46
CA LYS A 88 11.01 -8.56 13.39
C LYS A 88 11.99 -9.72 13.58
N ASN A 89 11.66 -10.92 13.12
CA ASN A 89 12.60 -12.03 13.13
C ASN A 89 13.68 -11.89 12.04
N GLU A 90 13.46 -11.03 11.07
CA GLU A 90 14.44 -10.72 10.02
C GLU A 90 15.44 -9.67 10.53
N PRO A 91 16.76 -9.87 10.38
CA PRO A 91 17.78 -8.98 10.97
C PRO A 91 17.65 -7.50 10.60
N VAL A 92 17.19 -7.20 9.37
CA VAL A 92 16.98 -5.81 8.91
C VAL A 92 15.84 -5.09 9.67
N TRP A 93 14.95 -5.87 10.29
CA TRP A 93 13.69 -5.42 10.86
C TRP A 93 13.62 -5.59 12.38
N GLU A 94 14.68 -6.09 13.04
CA GLU A 94 14.69 -6.37 14.49
C GLU A 94 14.27 -5.16 15.34
N ASP A 95 14.69 -3.96 14.93
CA ASP A 95 14.46 -2.70 15.61
C ASP A 95 13.23 -1.94 15.09
N TYR A 96 12.45 -2.55 14.19
CA TYR A 96 11.33 -1.90 13.52
C TYR A 96 10.33 -1.29 14.52
N LYS A 97 9.94 -0.05 14.25
CA LYS A 97 8.92 0.68 15.03
C LYS A 97 7.78 1.07 14.10
N LYS A 98 6.56 0.67 14.46
CA LYS A 98 5.36 0.97 13.67
C LYS A 98 5.28 2.46 13.34
N GLY A 99 5.10 2.77 12.06
CA GLY A 99 5.05 4.14 11.53
C GLY A 99 6.41 4.81 11.26
N SER A 100 7.53 4.11 11.44
CA SER A 100 8.87 4.63 11.15
C SER A 100 9.73 3.59 10.46
N LEU A 101 10.50 4.02 9.44
CA LEU A 101 11.44 3.18 8.72
C LEU A 101 12.85 3.79 8.79
N SER A 102 13.84 2.98 9.11
CA SER A 102 15.26 3.36 9.01
C SER A 102 15.71 3.44 7.54
N GLU A 103 16.84 4.09 7.26
CA GLU A 103 17.37 4.16 5.89
C GLU A 103 17.73 2.76 5.35
N ILE A 104 18.21 1.86 6.21
CA ILE A 104 18.50 0.47 5.85
C ILE A 104 17.21 -0.25 5.44
N GLN A 105 16.13 -0.10 6.20
CA GLN A 105 14.83 -0.68 5.88
C GLN A 105 14.27 -0.12 4.57
N LYS A 106 14.37 1.20 4.34
CA LYS A 106 13.95 1.83 3.07
C LYS A 106 14.73 1.28 1.89
N HIS A 107 16.05 1.15 2.02
CA HIS A 107 16.90 0.59 0.98
C HIS A 107 16.50 -0.86 0.68
N ARG A 108 16.31 -1.67 1.71
CA ARG A 108 15.85 -3.06 1.59
C ARG A 108 14.52 -3.17 0.84
N LEU A 109 13.55 -2.35 1.20
CA LEU A 109 12.26 -2.28 0.49
C LEU A 109 12.44 -1.92 -0.99
N TRP A 110 13.33 -0.96 -1.30
CA TRP A 110 13.58 -0.54 -2.67
C TRP A 110 14.23 -1.63 -3.53
N GLU A 111 15.25 -2.30 -3.00
CA GLU A 111 15.97 -3.37 -3.70
C GLU A 111 15.07 -4.58 -3.97
N HIS A 112 14.22 -4.95 -3.01
CA HIS A 112 13.39 -6.15 -3.08
C HIS A 112 11.97 -5.90 -3.61
N ARG A 113 11.67 -4.68 -4.09
CA ARG A 113 10.30 -4.29 -4.50
C ARG A 113 9.71 -5.22 -5.57
N GLU A 114 10.51 -5.70 -6.52
CA GLU A 114 10.01 -6.55 -7.62
C GLU A 114 9.64 -7.95 -7.13
N LEU A 115 10.41 -8.50 -6.18
CA LEU A 115 10.08 -9.74 -5.48
C LEU A 115 8.77 -9.60 -4.70
N ALA A 116 8.61 -8.49 -3.97
CA ALA A 116 7.39 -8.21 -3.23
C ALA A 116 6.18 -8.07 -4.17
N CYS A 117 6.33 -7.37 -5.31
CA CYS A 117 5.29 -7.30 -6.34
C CYS A 117 4.92 -8.68 -6.88
N ALA A 118 5.90 -9.54 -7.20
CA ALA A 118 5.65 -10.87 -7.71
C ALA A 118 4.88 -11.74 -6.69
N ARG A 119 5.27 -11.69 -5.41
CA ARG A 119 4.60 -12.43 -4.32
C ARG A 119 3.21 -11.87 -4.02
N ALA A 120 3.03 -10.56 -4.07
CA ALA A 120 1.74 -9.93 -3.84
C ALA A 120 0.69 -10.33 -4.90
N LYS A 121 1.11 -10.49 -6.16
CA LYS A 121 0.25 -10.94 -7.26
C LYS A 121 -0.28 -12.37 -7.12
N THR A 122 0.32 -13.19 -6.25
CA THR A 122 -0.16 -14.57 -6.00
C THR A 122 -1.19 -14.62 -4.87
N LEU A 123 -1.49 -13.49 -4.23
CA LEU A 123 -2.50 -13.38 -3.18
C LEU A 123 -3.87 -13.03 -3.77
N ASN A 124 -4.93 -13.46 -3.10
CA ASN A 124 -6.29 -13.10 -3.48
C ASN A 124 -6.63 -11.71 -2.93
N ASP A 125 -7.25 -10.87 -3.75
CA ASP A 125 -7.70 -9.55 -3.32
C ASP A 125 -8.73 -9.66 -2.19
N PHE A 126 -8.61 -8.77 -1.21
CA PHE A 126 -9.50 -8.65 -0.03
C PHE A 126 -9.49 -9.86 0.94
N GLU A 127 -8.75 -10.93 0.65
CA GLU A 127 -8.53 -12.03 1.59
C GLU A 127 -7.36 -11.76 2.53
N ASN A 128 -7.21 -12.57 3.58
CA ASN A 128 -6.03 -12.52 4.44
C ASN A 128 -5.15 -13.75 4.15
N PRO A 129 -3.90 -13.57 3.69
CA PRO A 129 -3.20 -12.29 3.43
C PRO A 129 -3.50 -11.69 2.04
N CYS A 130 -3.55 -10.36 1.93
CA CYS A 130 -3.54 -9.66 0.63
C CYS A 130 -2.71 -8.37 0.69
N ALA A 131 -2.07 -8.00 -0.41
CA ALA A 131 -1.41 -6.71 -0.55
C ALA A 131 -1.46 -6.23 -2.02
N SER A 132 -2.11 -5.10 -2.29
CA SER A 132 -2.28 -4.58 -3.67
C SER A 132 -1.41 -3.36 -3.98
N LEU A 133 -0.41 -3.06 -3.14
CA LEU A 133 0.49 -1.92 -3.34
C LEU A 133 1.31 -2.01 -4.65
N TYR A 134 1.50 -3.22 -5.17
CA TYR A 134 2.21 -3.44 -6.44
C TYR A 134 1.58 -2.68 -7.62
N HIS A 135 0.27 -2.42 -7.61
CA HIS A 135 -0.38 -1.62 -8.63
C HIS A 135 0.14 -0.18 -8.74
N LEU A 136 0.52 0.42 -7.61
CA LEU A 136 1.15 1.74 -7.63
C LEU A 136 2.56 1.63 -8.20
N ILE A 137 3.33 0.61 -7.80
CA ILE A 137 4.71 0.41 -8.25
C ILE A 137 4.76 0.17 -9.76
N GLU A 138 3.86 -0.66 -10.30
CA GLU A 138 3.76 -0.91 -11.74
C GLU A 138 3.46 0.38 -12.52
N LEU A 139 2.47 1.16 -12.08
CA LEU A 139 2.16 2.44 -12.71
C LEU A 139 3.38 3.37 -12.70
N LEU A 140 4.09 3.47 -11.57
CA LEU A 140 5.28 4.31 -11.46
C LEU A 140 6.41 3.82 -12.37
N SER A 141 6.59 2.51 -12.51
CA SER A 141 7.59 1.92 -13.41
C SER A 141 7.25 2.19 -14.88
N GLU A 142 6.00 2.03 -15.29
CA GLU A 142 5.54 2.33 -16.66
C GLU A 142 5.83 3.80 -17.02
N GLN A 143 5.49 4.73 -16.12
CA GLN A 143 5.71 6.16 -16.32
C GLN A 143 7.19 6.57 -16.31
N ASN A 144 8.08 5.75 -15.71
CA ASN A 144 9.52 5.97 -15.72
C ASN A 144 10.22 5.33 -16.93
N THR A 145 9.54 4.45 -17.68
CA THR A 145 10.12 3.76 -18.85
C THR A 145 9.94 4.58 -20.14
N GLU A 146 9.09 5.62 -20.12
CA GLU A 146 8.85 6.52 -21.26
C GLU A 146 9.90 7.65 -21.40
N VAL A 147 11.16 7.43 -21.01
CA VAL A 147 12.27 8.39 -21.15
C VAL A 147 13.43 7.80 -21.95
#